data_AF-A0A2V7VUP8-F1
#
_entry.id   AF-A0A2V7VUP8-F1
#
_cell.length_a   1.000
_cell.length_b   1.000
_cell.length_c   1.000
_cell.angle_alpha   90.00
_cell.angle_beta   90.00
_cell.angle_gamma   90.00
#
_symmetry.space_group_name_H-M   'P 1'
#
loop_
_entity.id
_entity.type
_entity.pdbx_description
1 polymer ?
#
loop_
_entity_poly.entity_id
_entity_poly.type
_entity_poly.pdbx_seq_one_letter_code
_entity_poly.pdbx_strand_id
1 'polypeptide(L)' 'DRYNGNVSLSLAGYNAGPTAVKRFRGVPPYRETRGYVRKIQNLIADGARNAGRTIAETTAD' A
#
# COMPACT_ATOMS: atom_id res chain seq x y z
N ASP A 1 -14.98 -5.38 2.27
CA ASP A 1 -14.65 -3.94 2.14
C ASP A 1 -14.80 -3.52 0.67
N ARG A 2 -14.70 -2.22 0.34
CA ARG A 2 -14.98 -1.70 -1.03
C ARG A 2 -14.08 -2.28 -2.13
N TYR A 3 -12.88 -2.74 -1.78
CA TYR A 3 -11.85 -3.15 -2.74
C TYR A 3 -11.36 -4.59 -2.53
N ASN A 4 -12.12 -5.41 -1.81
CA ASN A 4 -11.84 -6.84 -1.58
C ASN A 4 -10.42 -7.10 -1.06
N GLY A 5 -9.97 -6.31 -0.08
CA GLY A 5 -8.62 -6.41 0.47
C GLY A 5 -7.49 -5.94 -0.45
N ASN A 6 -7.79 -5.37 -1.63
CA ASN A 6 -6.77 -4.81 -2.50
C ASN A 6 -6.22 -3.50 -1.92
N VAL A 7 -5.09 -3.62 -1.22
CA VAL A 7 -4.40 -2.51 -0.55
C VAL A 7 -4.11 -1.35 -1.51
N SER A 8 -3.69 -1.63 -2.75
CA SER A 8 -3.42 -0.58 -3.75
C SER A 8 -4.65 0.26 -4.07
N LEU A 9 -5.81 -0.39 -4.26
CA LEU A 9 -7.06 0.29 -4.57
C LEU A 9 -7.64 1.02 -3.35
N SER A 10 -7.45 0.46 -2.16
CA SER A 10 -7.79 1.14 -0.90
C SER A 10 -6.99 2.43 -0.72
N LEU A 11 -5.67 2.39 -0.91
CA LEU A 11 -4.80 3.57 -0.83
C LEU A 11 -5.13 4.59 -1.93
N ALA A 12 -5.39 4.14 -3.15
CA ALA A 12 -5.80 5.01 -4.24
C ALA A 12 -7.15 5.68 -3.96
N GLY A 13 -8.11 4.94 -3.41
CA GLY A 13 -9.43 5.44 -3.03
C GLY A 13 -9.38 6.44 -1.88
N TYR A 14 -8.43 6.29 -0.97
CA TYR A 14 -8.18 7.25 0.10
C TYR A 14 -7.64 8.59 -0.43
N ASN A 15 -6.63 8.54 -1.32
CA ASN A 15 -6.01 9.77 -1.84
C ASN A 15 -6.83 10.46 -2.96
N ALA A 16 -7.41 9.69 -3.89
CA ALA A 16 -8.08 10.24 -5.07
C ALA A 16 -9.62 10.12 -5.04
N GLY A 17 -10.17 9.49 -4.00
CA GLY A 17 -11.59 9.18 -3.88
C GLY A 17 -12.03 7.93 -4.67
N PRO A 18 -13.11 7.26 -4.22
CA PRO A 18 -13.59 6.02 -4.84
C PRO A 18 -14.15 6.22 -6.25
N THR A 19 -14.64 7.41 -6.57
CA THR A 19 -15.14 7.75 -7.91
C THR A 19 -14.02 7.72 -8.94
N ALA A 20 -12.83 8.22 -8.60
CA ALA A 20 -11.67 8.18 -9.50
C ALA A 20 -11.22 6.72 -9.73
N VAL A 21 -11.12 5.92 -8.68
CA VAL A 21 -10.76 4.49 -8.79
C VAL A 21 -11.75 3.74 -9.68
N LYS A 22 -13.06 4.00 -9.52
CA LYS A 22 -14.11 3.42 -10.37
C LYS A 22 -13.97 3.87 -11.83
N ARG A 23 -13.77 5.17 -12.07
CA ARG A 23 -13.62 5.75 -13.43
C ARG A 23 -12.45 5.14 -14.19
N PHE A 24 -11.30 4.99 -13.52
CA PHE A 24 -10.08 4.46 -14.11
C PHE A 24 -9.95 2.93 -14.00
N ARG A 25 -10.91 2.25 -13.35
CA ARG A 25 -10.88 0.80 -13.09
C ARG A 25 -9.57 0.33 -12.44
N GLY A 26 -9.01 1.16 -11.56
CA GLY A 26 -7.68 0.96 -11.01
C GLY A 26 -7.13 2.19 -10.30
N VAL A 27 -5.82 2.20 -10.06
CA VAL A 27 -5.12 3.39 -9.54
C VAL A 27 -5.16 4.48 -10.63
N PRO A 28 -5.73 5.67 -10.36
CA PRO A 28 -5.82 6.73 -11.37
C PRO A 28 -4.43 7.23 -11.79
N PRO A 29 -4.27 7.76 -13.02
CA PRO A 29 -2.99 8.25 -13.54
C PRO A 29 -2.56 9.60 -12.93
N TYR A 30 -2.95 9.89 -11.70
CA TYR A 30 -2.55 11.08 -10.97
C TYR A 30 -1.18 10.84 -10.35
N ARG A 31 -0.23 11.75 -10.64
CA ARG A 31 1.15 11.65 -10.13
C ARG A 31 1.19 11.50 -8.62
N GLU A 32 0.38 12.28 -7.92
CA GLU A 32 0.27 12.25 -6.46
C GLU A 32 -0.22 10.88 -5.97
N THR A 33 -1.32 10.36 -6.51
CA THR A 33 -1.90 9.07 -6.09
C THR A 33 -0.95 7.92 -6.33
N ARG A 34 -0.29 7.86 -7.49
CA ARG A 34 0.72 6.83 -7.78
C ARG A 34 1.96 6.97 -6.88
N GLY A 35 2.31 8.19 -6.47
CA GLY A 35 3.36 8.44 -5.48
C GLY A 35 2.96 7.93 -4.10
N TYR A 36 1.76 8.27 -3.65
CA TYR A 36 1.22 7.87 -2.36
C TYR A 36 1.13 6.34 -2.21
N VAL A 37 0.53 5.65 -3.18
CA VAL A 37 0.42 4.18 -3.17
C VAL A 37 1.80 3.52 -3.06
N ARG A 38 2.77 3.95 -3.88
CA ARG A 38 4.15 3.41 -3.83
C ARG A 38 4.82 3.67 -2.48
N LYS A 39 4.70 4.88 -1.94
CA LYS A 39 5.30 5.25 -0.66
C LYS A 39 4.82 4.33 0.47
N ILE A 40 3.52 4.12 0.58
CA ILE A 40 2.94 3.32 1.67
C ILE A 40 3.25 1.83 1.48
N GLN A 41 3.25 1.31 0.26
CA GLN A 41 3.63 -0.08 -0.01
C GLN A 41 5.09 -0.36 0.38
N ASN A 42 6.01 0.57 0.06
CA ASN A 42 7.40 0.44 0.47
C ASN A 42 7.53 0.45 1.99
N LEU A 43 6.83 1.36 2.67
CA LEU A 43 6.83 1.42 4.14
C LEU A 43 6.33 0.10 4.76
N ILE A 44 5.25 -0.47 4.23
CA ILE A 44 4.71 -1.76 4.69
C ILE A 44 5.73 -2.89 4.47
N ALA A 45 6.36 -2.94 3.29
CA ALA A 45 7.36 -3.95 2.98
C ALA A 45 8.60 -3.84 3.88
N ASP A 46 9.08 -2.62 4.13
CA ASP A 46 10.22 -2.38 5.01
C ASP A 46 9.90 -2.74 6.46
N GLY A 47 8.70 -2.40 6.94
CA GLY A 47 8.22 -2.84 8.25
C GLY A 47 8.17 -4.36 8.38
N ALA A 48 7.62 -5.06 7.37
CA ALA A 48 7.56 -6.52 7.37
C ALA A 48 8.95 -7.17 7.35
N ARG A 49 9.90 -6.61 6.59
CA ARG A 49 11.30 -7.08 6.57
C ARG A 49 11.98 -6.90 7.92
N ASN A 50 11.81 -5.74 8.54
CA ASN A 50 12.43 -5.44 9.83
C ASN A 50 11.87 -6.35 10.93
N ALA A 51 10.56 -6.60 10.94
CA ALA A 51 9.95 -7.56 11.85
C ALA A 51 10.56 -8.97 11.67
N GLY A 52 10.77 -9.41 10.43
CA GLY A 52 11.45 -10.67 10.11
C GLY A 52 12.92 -10.73 10.54
N ARG A 53 13.61 -9.58 10.56
CA ARG A 53 14.99 -9.48 11.03
C ARG A 53 15.09 -9.60 12.54
N THR A 54 14.25 -8.89 13.28
CA THR A 54 14.27 -8.89 14.75
C THR A 54 14.03 -10.30 15.32
N ILE A 55 13.08 -11.05 14.76
CA ILE A 55 12.82 -12.44 15.20
C ILE A 55 14.00 -13.39 14.91
N ALA A 56 14.70 -13.18 13.80
CA ALA A 56 15.87 -13.99 13.44
C ALA A 56 17.06 -13.69 14.37
N GLU A 57 17.26 -12.42 14.73
CA GLU A 57 18.32 -11.98 15.64
C GLU A 57 18.07 -12.48 17.08
N THR A 58 16.83 -12.40 17.58
CA THR A 58 16.47 -12.89 18.93
C THR A 58 16.54 -14.42 19.09
N THR A 59 16.38 -15.18 18.01
CA THR A 59 16.43 -16.66 18.06
C THR A 59 17.85 -17.22 17.87
N ALA A 60 18.82 -16.35 17.54
CA ALA A 60 20.21 -16.72 17.29
C ALA A 60 21.12 -16.59 18.53
N ASP A 61 20.59 -16.11 19.66
CA ASP A 61 21.26 -16.03 20.98
C ASP A 61 20.82 -17.16 21.93
#